data_AF-A0A352QNS4-F1
#
_entry.id   AF-A0A352QNS4-F1
#
_cell.length_a   1.000
_cell.length_b   1.000
_cell.length_c   1.000
_cell.angle_alpha   90.00
_cell.angle_beta   90.00
_cell.angle_gamma   90.00
#
_symmetry.space_group_name_H-M   'P 1'
#
loop_
_entity.id
_entity.type
_entity.pdbx_description
1 polymer ?
#
loop_
_entity_poly.entity_id
_entity_poly.type
_entity_poly.pdbx_seq_one_letter_code
_entity_poly.pdbx_strand_id
1 'polypeptide(L)'
;MNKLWALLLVAVAALSCGVLLSGSALAEYPLPGGLPLGNLLMVLGLCGLSGAAWLLSDGGTARRRFAAMALLASLLWLPVSALLAGNLALNFSGTRGTAWQVGSVAVMVAVLMALAWAMAGFAFDRPRQS
;
A
#
# COMPACT_ATOMS: atom_id res chain seq x y z
N MET A 1 17.46 -2.92 13.99
CA MET A 1 16.56 -3.89 13.33
C MET A 1 15.48 -3.25 12.46
N ASN A 2 14.69 -2.28 12.95
CA ASN A 2 13.55 -1.71 12.20
C ASN A 2 13.91 -1.13 10.82
N LYS A 3 15.12 -0.56 10.66
CA LYS A 3 15.58 0.00 9.38
C LYS A 3 15.77 -1.08 8.29
N LEU A 4 16.30 -2.24 8.67
CA LEU A 4 16.48 -3.36 7.74
C LEU A 4 15.13 -3.88 7.25
N TRP A 5 14.17 -4.05 8.17
CA TRP A 5 12.81 -4.45 7.84
C TRP A 5 12.10 -3.42 6.96
N ALA A 6 12.25 -2.12 7.25
CA ALA A 6 11.71 -1.07 6.39
C ALA A 6 12.29 -1.13 4.97
N LEU A 7 13.61 -1.37 4.84
CA LEU A 7 14.26 -1.52 3.53
C LEU A 7 13.76 -2.75 2.77
N LEU A 8 13.57 -3.88 3.46
CA LEU A 8 12.98 -5.08 2.86
C LEU A 8 11.55 -4.83 2.37
N LEU A 9 10.73 -4.11 3.14
CA LEU A 9 9.36 -3.78 2.75
C LEU A 9 9.32 -2.83 1.54
N VAL A 10 10.24 -1.86 1.46
CA VAL A 10 10.40 -1.00 0.28
C VAL A 10 10.84 -1.82 -0.93
N ALA A 11 11.75 -2.77 -0.77
CA ALA A 11 12.18 -3.65 -1.85
C ALA A 11 11.02 -4.51 -2.39
N VAL A 12 10.20 -5.10 -1.50
CA VAL A 12 8.99 -5.83 -1.89
C VAL A 12 8.02 -4.93 -2.64
N ALA A 13 7.82 -3.70 -2.19
CA ALA A 13 6.96 -2.76 -2.86
C ALA A 13 7.47 -2.36 -4.24
N ALA A 14 8.78 -2.08 -4.36
CA ALA A 14 9.41 -1.74 -5.63
C ALA A 14 9.31 -2.88 -6.66
N LEU A 15 9.54 -4.13 -6.24
CA LEU A 15 9.37 -5.31 -7.09
C LEU A 15 7.91 -5.47 -7.53
N SER A 16 6.96 -5.32 -6.60
CA SER A 16 5.53 -5.41 -6.89
C SER A 16 5.10 -4.35 -7.92
N CYS A 17 5.54 -3.09 -7.73
CA CYS A 17 5.30 -2.01 -8.68
C CYS A 17 5.95 -2.29 -10.03
N GLY A 18 7.18 -2.81 -10.08
CA GLY A 18 7.85 -3.16 -11.33
C GLY A 18 7.07 -4.21 -12.14
N VAL A 19 6.56 -5.25 -11.48
CA VAL A 19 5.72 -6.27 -12.13
C VAL A 19 4.41 -5.69 -12.66
N LEU A 20 3.78 -4.78 -11.91
CA LEU A 20 2.54 -4.12 -12.33
C LEU A 20 2.76 -3.15 -13.50
N LEU A 21 3.79 -2.31 -13.44
CA LEU A 21 4.09 -1.30 -14.44
C LEU A 21 4.64 -1.87 -15.75
N SER A 22 5.27 -3.05 -15.69
CA SER A 22 5.75 -3.75 -16.90
C SER A 22 4.62 -4.32 -17.76
N GLY A 23 3.36 -4.28 -17.30
CA GLY A 23 2.23 -4.88 -18.02
C GLY A 23 2.39 -6.39 -18.20
N SER A 24 3.12 -7.05 -17.29
CA SER A 24 3.43 -8.47 -17.42
C SER A 24 2.16 -9.32 -17.40
N ALA A 25 2.11 -10.35 -18.25
CA ALA A 25 1.04 -11.37 -18.22
C ALA A 25 0.91 -12.05 -16.84
N LEU A 26 1.96 -11.96 -16.01
CA LEU A 26 1.94 -12.39 -14.62
C LEU A 26 0.87 -11.63 -13.81
N ALA A 27 0.65 -10.33 -14.04
CA ALA A 27 -0.34 -9.57 -13.28
C ALA A 27 -1.79 -10.04 -13.53
N GLU A 28 -2.04 -10.64 -14.69
CA GLU A 28 -3.35 -11.20 -15.06
C GLU A 28 -3.52 -12.66 -14.62
N TYR A 29 -2.45 -13.30 -14.15
CA TYR A 29 -2.50 -14.70 -13.75
C TYR A 29 -3.54 -14.91 -12.64
N PRO A 30 -4.52 -15.82 -12.82
CA PRO A 30 -5.58 -16.02 -11.85
C PRO A 30 -5.07 -16.82 -10.64
N LEU A 31 -5.32 -16.29 -9.44
CA LEU A 31 -5.11 -17.00 -8.17
C LEU A 31 -6.35 -17.84 -7.80
N PRO A 32 -6.21 -18.80 -6.86
CA PRO A 32 -7.36 -19.48 -6.28
C PRO A 32 -8.43 -18.48 -5.80
N GLY A 33 -9.68 -18.67 -6.22
CA GLY A 33 -10.78 -17.72 -5.97
C GLY A 33 -10.98 -16.67 -7.07
N GLY A 34 -10.24 -16.72 -8.18
CA GLY A 34 -10.46 -15.88 -9.36
C GLY A 34 -9.88 -14.47 -9.27
N LEU A 35 -9.12 -14.17 -8.21
CA LEU A 35 -8.46 -12.88 -8.04
C LEU A 35 -7.21 -12.81 -8.94
N PRO A 36 -7.00 -11.73 -9.72
CA PRO A 36 -5.75 -11.56 -10.45
C PRO A 36 -4.55 -11.43 -9.51
N LEU A 37 -3.40 -12.00 -9.89
CA LEU A 37 -2.14 -11.85 -9.15
C LEU A 37 -1.76 -10.37 -8.98
N GLY A 38 -2.12 -9.51 -9.94
CA GLY A 38 -1.94 -8.06 -9.86
C GLY A 38 -2.59 -7.43 -8.63
N ASN A 39 -3.73 -7.93 -8.16
CA ASN A 39 -4.38 -7.43 -6.95
C ASN A 39 -3.55 -7.77 -5.70
N LEU A 40 -2.96 -8.96 -5.66
CA LEU A 40 -2.06 -9.36 -4.58
C LEU A 40 -0.79 -8.49 -4.59
N LEU A 41 -0.17 -8.30 -5.76
CA LEU A 41 1.01 -7.45 -5.92
C LEU A 41 0.71 -6.00 -5.50
N MET A 42 -0.45 -5.47 -5.86
CA MET A 42 -0.87 -4.14 -5.46
C MET A 42 -0.93 -3.99 -3.95
N VAL A 43 -1.52 -4.97 -3.26
CA VAL A 43 -1.63 -4.97 -1.79
C VAL A 43 -0.26 -5.12 -1.13
N LEU A 44 0.60 -5.98 -1.66
CA LEU A 44 1.98 -6.11 -1.19
C LEU A 44 2.75 -4.78 -1.35
N GLY A 45 2.55 -4.08 -2.47
CA GLY A 45 3.07 -2.74 -2.71
C GLY A 45 2.60 -1.73 -1.66
N LEU A 46 1.28 -1.60 -1.51
CA LEU A 46 0.67 -0.67 -0.57
C LEU A 46 1.10 -0.96 0.88
N CYS A 47 0.97 -2.21 1.32
CA CYS A 47 1.37 -2.65 2.66
C CYS A 47 2.87 -2.50 2.90
N GLY A 48 3.71 -2.78 1.90
CA GLY A 48 5.16 -2.59 1.98
C GLY A 48 5.53 -1.14 2.25
N LEU A 49 5.00 -0.20 1.47
CA LEU A 49 5.27 1.23 1.65
C LEU A 49 4.71 1.77 2.97
N SER A 50 3.46 1.46 3.32
CA SER A 50 2.88 1.92 4.59
C SER A 50 3.51 1.26 5.81
N GLY A 51 3.90 -0.01 5.70
CA GLY A 51 4.62 -0.73 6.74
C GLY A 51 6.02 -0.17 6.97
N ALA A 52 6.74 0.14 5.88
CA ALA A 52 8.02 0.84 5.96
C ALA A 52 7.86 2.22 6.63
N ALA A 53 6.85 3.00 6.22
CA ALA A 53 6.54 4.28 6.83
C ALA A 53 6.28 4.16 8.34
N TRP A 54 5.52 3.14 8.76
CA TRP A 54 5.22 2.89 10.17
C TRP A 54 6.45 2.47 10.98
N LEU A 55 7.33 1.62 10.41
CA LEU A 55 8.57 1.18 11.04
C LEU A 55 9.62 2.30 11.15
N LEU A 56 9.63 3.24 10.21
CA LEU A 56 10.50 4.41 10.21
C LEU A 56 10.01 5.52 11.14
N SER A 57 8.75 5.48 11.58
CA SER A 57 8.16 6.49 12.44
C SER A 57 8.34 6.18 13.94
N ASP A 58 8.73 7.19 14.72
CA ASP A 58 8.88 7.05 16.17
C ASP A 58 7.54 6.75 16.87
N GLY A 59 7.62 5.97 17.95
CA GLY A 59 6.47 5.65 18.79
C GLY A 59 5.76 6.91 19.31
N GLY A 60 4.42 6.88 19.35
CA GLY A 60 3.63 7.98 19.91
C GLY A 60 3.46 9.23 19.03
N THR A 61 4.15 9.31 17.88
CA THR A 61 4.06 10.46 16.97
C THR A 61 2.82 10.43 16.07
N ALA A 62 2.37 11.61 15.63
CA ALA A 62 1.33 11.74 14.62
C ALA A 62 1.71 11.02 13.31
N ARG A 63 2.99 11.07 12.92
CA ARG A 63 3.57 10.33 11.78
C ARG A 63 3.23 8.85 11.84
N ARG A 64 3.48 8.21 12.99
CA ARG A 64 3.22 6.78 13.17
C ARG A 64 1.74 6.44 13.15
N ARG A 65 0.88 7.29 13.72
CA ARG A 65 -0.58 7.11 13.66
C ARG A 65 -1.09 7.19 12.23
N PHE A 66 -0.62 8.17 11.45
CA PHE A 66 -0.99 8.31 10.06
C PHE A 66 -0.52 7.11 9.21
N ALA A 67 0.72 6.67 9.39
CA ALA A 67 1.23 5.46 8.73
C ALA A 67 0.45 4.19 9.11
N ALA A 68 0.01 4.07 10.38
CA ALA A 68 -0.83 2.96 10.82
C ALA A 68 -2.21 2.97 10.14
N MET A 69 -2.84 4.14 10.01
CA MET A 69 -4.10 4.29 9.29
C MET A 69 -3.95 3.94 7.80
N ALA A 70 -2.87 4.39 7.17
CA ALA A 70 -2.55 4.03 5.78
C ALA A 70 -2.35 2.51 5.64
N LEU A 71 -1.65 1.86 6.58
CA LEU A 71 -1.46 0.41 6.58
C LEU A 71 -2.77 -0.35 6.76
N LEU A 72 -3.65 0.09 7.65
CA LEU A 72 -4.98 -0.50 7.80
C LEU A 72 -5.80 -0.36 6.52
N ALA A 73 -5.77 0.81 5.88
CA ALA A 73 -6.43 1.03 4.60
C ALA A 73 -5.88 0.09 3.50
N SER A 74 -4.55 -0.07 3.42
CA SER A 74 -3.89 -1.02 2.50
C SER A 74 -4.34 -2.46 2.73
N LEU A 75 -4.43 -2.90 4.00
CA LEU A 75 -4.89 -4.24 4.36
C LEU A 75 -6.37 -4.46 4.01
N LEU A 76 -7.21 -3.45 4.23
CA LEU A 76 -8.63 -3.49 3.90
C LEU A 76 -8.89 -3.37 2.39
N TRP A 77 -7.95 -2.85 1.63
CA TRP A 77 -8.12 -2.68 0.19
C TRP A 77 -8.38 -4.03 -0.52
N LEU A 78 -7.66 -5.10 -0.16
CA LEU A 78 -7.83 -6.42 -0.78
C LEU A 78 -9.21 -7.07 -0.54
N PRO A 79 -9.69 -7.22 0.70
CA PRO A 79 -11.00 -7.82 0.93
C PRO A 79 -12.12 -6.99 0.31
N VAL A 80 -12.00 -5.65 0.30
CA VAL A 80 -12.98 -4.81 -0.39
C VAL A 80 -12.92 -5.02 -1.91
N SER A 81 -11.72 -5.07 -2.51
CA SER A 81 -11.54 -5.44 -3.92
C SER A 81 -12.17 -6.80 -4.26
N ALA A 82 -11.95 -7.80 -3.41
CA ALA A 82 -12.49 -9.15 -3.61
C ALA A 82 -14.02 -9.19 -3.50
N LEU A 83 -14.59 -8.51 -2.51
CA LEU A 83 -16.05 -8.38 -2.34
C LEU A 83 -16.70 -7.69 -3.55
N LEU A 84 -16.05 -6.66 -4.10
CA LEU A 84 -16.55 -5.97 -5.28
C LEU A 84 -16.39 -6.81 -6.56
N ALA A 85 -15.34 -7.63 -6.66
CA ALA A 85 -15.08 -8.50 -7.81
C ALA A 85 -16.10 -9.63 -7.98
N GLY A 86 -16.79 -10.06 -6.91
CA GLY A 86 -17.86 -11.07 -7.00
C GLY A 86 -19.05 -10.67 -7.90
N ASN A 87 -19.17 -9.38 -8.25
CA ASN A 87 -20.17 -8.89 -9.20
C ASN A 87 -19.64 -7.68 -9.99
N LEU A 88 -18.56 -7.89 -10.77
CA LEU A 88 -17.81 -6.84 -11.48
C LEU A 88 -18.71 -5.82 -12.20
N ALA A 89 -19.67 -6.29 -12.98
CA ALA A 89 -20.55 -5.42 -13.77
C ALA A 89 -21.47 -4.53 -12.91
N LEU A 90 -21.86 -4.99 -11.73
CA LEU A 90 -22.80 -4.29 -10.83
C LEU A 90 -22.08 -3.40 -9.82
N ASN A 91 -20.84 -3.73 -9.49
CA ASN A 91 -20.04 -3.05 -8.47
C ASN A 91 -19.08 -2.01 -9.06
N PHE A 92 -18.61 -2.21 -10.30
CA PHE A 92 -17.68 -1.28 -10.97
C PHE A 92 -18.33 -0.44 -12.07
N SER A 93 -19.64 -0.54 -12.29
CA SER A 93 -20.36 0.38 -13.20
C SER A 93 -20.91 1.61 -12.46
N GLY A 94 -21.06 2.69 -13.22
CA GLY A 94 -21.63 3.96 -12.75
C GLY A 94 -20.88 4.54 -11.54
N THR A 95 -21.63 5.22 -10.67
CA THR A 95 -21.09 5.98 -9.53
C THR A 95 -20.29 5.13 -8.54
N ARG A 96 -20.63 3.83 -8.39
CA ARG A 96 -19.94 2.92 -7.44
C ARG A 96 -18.52 2.59 -7.91
N GLY A 97 -18.35 2.31 -9.20
CA GLY A 97 -17.02 2.08 -9.78
C GLY A 97 -16.13 3.31 -9.68
N THR A 98 -16.67 4.49 -10.00
CA THR A 98 -15.95 5.76 -9.85
C THR A 98 -15.55 6.02 -8.40
N ALA A 99 -16.46 5.82 -7.44
CA ALA A 99 -16.17 5.99 -6.02
C ALA A 99 -15.07 5.03 -5.54
N TRP A 100 -15.07 3.78 -5.99
CA TRP A 100 -14.04 2.81 -5.66
C TRP A 100 -12.67 3.16 -6.27
N GLN A 101 -12.64 3.65 -7.51
CA GLN A 101 -11.41 4.15 -8.13
C GLN A 101 -10.84 5.35 -7.36
N VAL A 102 -11.68 6.32 -7.03
CA VAL A 102 -11.28 7.49 -6.21
C VAL A 102 -10.76 7.03 -4.85
N GLY A 103 -11.45 6.09 -4.19
CA GLY A 103 -11.01 5.49 -2.93
C GLY A 103 -9.65 4.82 -3.04
N SER A 104 -9.42 4.04 -4.12
CA SER A 104 -8.14 3.37 -4.38
C SER A 104 -7.00 4.38 -4.58
N VAL A 105 -7.25 5.45 -5.34
CA VAL A 105 -6.30 6.55 -5.53
C VAL A 105 -6.00 7.24 -4.20
N ALA A 106 -7.03 7.51 -3.38
CA ALA A 106 -6.86 8.13 -2.07
C ALA A 106 -5.99 7.27 -1.14
N VAL A 107 -6.17 5.95 -1.13
CA VAL A 107 -5.32 5.02 -0.37
C VAL A 107 -3.87 5.12 -0.88
N MET A 108 -3.66 5.06 -2.19
CA MET A 108 -2.30 5.16 -2.76
C MET A 108 -1.62 6.49 -2.38
N VAL A 109 -2.33 7.61 -2.49
CA VAL A 109 -1.82 8.93 -2.10
C VAL A 109 -1.49 8.96 -0.61
N ALA A 110 -2.36 8.44 0.25
CA ALA A 110 -2.13 8.39 1.69
C ALA A 110 -0.88 7.56 2.05
N VAL A 111 -0.67 6.43 1.39
CA VAL A 111 0.51 5.58 1.57
C VAL A 111 1.80 6.31 1.16
N LEU A 112 1.78 6.99 0.01
CA LEU A 112 2.93 7.77 -0.47
C LEU A 112 3.24 8.95 0.46
N MET A 113 2.22 9.67 0.91
CA MET A 113 2.35 10.75 1.89
C MET A 113 2.91 10.24 3.22
N ALA A 114 2.43 9.10 3.70
CA ALA A 114 2.92 8.50 4.94
C ALA A 114 4.41 8.16 4.84
N LEU A 115 4.84 7.55 3.72
CA LEU A 115 6.24 7.22 3.50
C LEU A 115 7.10 8.48 3.36
N ALA A 116 6.67 9.48 2.58
CA ALA A 116 7.38 10.75 2.43
C ALA A 116 7.56 11.45 3.77
N TRP A 117 6.52 11.49 4.61
CA TRP A 117 6.59 12.11 5.94
C TRP A 117 7.49 11.34 6.90
N ALA A 118 7.44 10.01 6.87
CA ALA A 118 8.34 9.16 7.66
C ALA A 118 9.81 9.35 7.25
N MET A 119 10.09 9.39 5.94
CA MET A 119 11.44 9.63 5.41
C MET A 119 11.96 11.03 5.74
N ALA A 120 11.13 12.06 5.58
CA ALA A 120 11.48 13.43 5.93
C ALA A 120 11.87 13.51 7.40
N GLY A 121 11.02 12.98 8.27
CA GLY A 121 11.32 12.96 9.69
C GLY A 121 12.56 12.12 10.04
N PHE A 122 12.80 11.00 9.38
CA PHE A 122 14.05 10.23 9.53
C PHE A 122 15.30 11.02 9.11
N ALA A 123 15.20 11.87 8.08
CA ALA A 123 16.32 12.69 7.60
C ALA A 123 16.58 13.93 8.48
N PHE A 124 15.52 14.53 9.03
CA PHE A 124 15.60 15.75 9.84
C PHE A 124 15.80 15.48 11.33
N ASP A 125 15.34 14.34 11.84
CA ASP A 125 15.63 13.87 13.19
C ASP A 125 17.08 13.33 13.23
N ARG A 126 18.06 14.24 13.19
CA ARG A 126 19.47 13.91 13.48
C ARG A 126 19.54 13.21 14.83
N PRO A 127 20.43 12.22 15.02
CA PRO A 127 20.67 11.66 16.34
C PRO A 127 21.12 12.80 17.25
N ARG A 128 20.31 13.11 18.28
CA ARG A 128 20.87 13.63 19.53
C ARG A 128 21.82 12.52 19.99
N GLN A 129 23.10 12.67 19.68
CA GLN A 129 24.15 11.90 20.34
C GLN A 129 24.07 12.28 21.82
N SER A 130 23.50 11.39 22.62
CA SER A 130 23.62 11.38 24.08
C SER A 130 24.71 10.40 24.46
#